data_AF-A0A1D8ILE4-F1
#
_entry.id   AF-A0A1D8ILE4-F1
#
_cell.length_a   1.000
_cell.length_b   1.000
_cell.length_c   1.000
_cell.angle_alpha   90.00
_cell.angle_beta   90.00
_cell.angle_gamma   90.00
#
_symmetry.space_group_name_H-M   'P 1'
#
loop_
_entity.id
_entity.type
_entity.pdbx_description
1 polymer ?
#
loop_
_entity_poly.entity_id
_entity_poly.type
_entity_poly.pdbx_seq_one_letter_code
_entity_poly.pdbx_strand_id
1 'polypeptide(L)'
;MPEMFGDQVHFREPGMPDKAGISSFMDMPNTRLLALNIDALEAKYARAAECLVANFAFFLGASNDNLDDIRRLPVGAACGIKVFMGASTGNMLLDSTDVLERIFAEAPALIANR
;
A
#
# COMPACT_ATOMS: atom_id res chain seq x y z
N MET A 1 11.29 14.19 21.95
CA MET A 1 9.87 14.19 21.54
C MET A 1 9.49 12.76 21.13
N PRO A 2 8.26 12.30 21.38
CA PRO A 2 7.81 10.99 20.90
C PRO A 2 7.62 11.01 19.37
N GLU A 3 7.76 9.84 18.75
CA GLU A 3 7.62 9.64 17.30
C GLU A 3 6.19 9.91 16.83
N MET A 4 6.04 10.60 15.69
CA MET A 4 4.74 10.88 15.08
C MET A 4 4.48 9.87 13.95
N PHE A 5 3.46 9.03 14.13
CA PHE A 5 3.02 8.02 13.15
C PHE A 5 1.84 8.53 12.32
N GLY A 6 1.93 8.43 10.99
CA GLY A 6 0.81 8.63 10.07
C GLY A 6 0.39 7.31 9.43
N ASP A 7 -0.84 6.87 9.67
CA ASP A 7 -1.43 5.60 9.18
C ASP A 7 -1.96 5.69 7.73
N GLN A 8 -2.25 6.90 7.25
CA GLN A 8 -2.70 7.15 5.88
C GLN A 8 -2.02 8.37 5.26
N VAL A 9 -0.96 8.16 4.47
CA VAL A 9 -0.33 9.23 3.68
C VAL A 9 -0.30 8.86 2.19
N HIS A 10 -0.45 9.87 1.33
CA HIS A 10 -0.29 9.74 -0.12
C HIS A 10 0.92 10.59 -0.52
N PHE A 11 2.12 10.00 -0.62
CA PHE A 11 3.34 10.78 -0.89
C PHE A 11 3.55 11.12 -2.37
N ARG A 12 2.81 10.52 -3.32
CA ARG A 12 2.80 10.87 -4.76
C ARG A 12 4.20 11.27 -5.31
N GLU A 13 5.18 10.38 -5.21
CA GLU A 13 6.65 10.64 -5.30
C GLU A 13 7.15 11.77 -6.22
N PRO A 14 8.17 12.56 -5.78
CA PRO A 14 8.65 12.75 -4.41
C PRO A 14 7.79 13.80 -3.71
N GLY A 15 7.09 13.40 -2.64
CA GLY A 15 6.21 14.30 -1.90
C GLY A 15 7.00 15.18 -0.93
N MET A 16 6.78 16.50 -1.05
CA MET A 16 7.12 17.58 -0.12
C MET A 16 8.12 17.24 1.00
N PRO A 17 9.43 17.50 0.82
CA PRO A 17 10.46 17.30 1.85
C PRO A 17 10.29 18.19 3.11
N ASP A 18 9.31 19.10 3.14
CA ASP A 18 9.07 20.04 4.25
C ASP A 18 8.21 19.48 5.40
N LYS A 19 7.81 18.20 5.39
CA LYS A 19 7.21 17.57 6.58
C LYS A 19 8.29 17.06 7.54
N ALA A 20 9.12 17.99 8.01
CA ALA A 20 10.07 17.75 9.09
C ALA A 20 9.30 17.40 10.38
N GLY A 21 9.27 16.11 10.73
CA GLY A 21 8.65 15.64 11.99
C GLY A 21 8.03 14.24 11.94
N ILE A 22 7.87 13.63 10.77
CA ILE A 22 7.40 12.24 10.63
C ILE A 22 8.64 11.33 10.59
N SER A 23 8.89 10.57 11.65
CA SER A 23 9.99 9.61 11.74
C SER A 23 9.67 8.27 11.06
N SER A 24 8.38 7.95 10.87
CA SER A 24 7.90 6.72 10.22
C SER A 24 6.58 6.94 9.49
N PHE A 25 6.39 6.37 8.29
CA PHE A 25 5.12 6.51 7.56
C PHE A 25 4.65 5.25 6.82
N MET A 26 3.34 5.17 6.55
CA MET A 26 2.71 4.13 5.75
C MET A 26 2.08 4.71 4.47
N ASP A 27 2.71 4.51 3.32
CA ASP A 27 2.25 5.09 2.05
C ASP A 27 1.23 4.21 1.33
N MET A 28 0.22 4.87 0.78
CA MET A 28 -0.89 4.24 0.08
C MET A 28 -0.45 3.69 -1.29
N PRO A 29 -1.12 2.65 -1.82
CA PRO A 29 -0.70 2.03 -3.09
C PRO A 29 -1.02 2.88 -4.32
N ASN A 30 -1.89 3.89 -4.20
CA ASN A 30 -2.37 4.74 -5.29
C ASN A 30 -1.43 5.92 -5.60
N THR A 31 -0.13 5.62 -5.72
CA THR A 31 0.90 6.56 -6.20
C THR A 31 1.10 6.41 -7.71
N ARG A 32 2.00 7.22 -8.30
CA ARG A 32 2.33 7.16 -9.74
C ARG A 32 2.80 5.75 -10.18
N LEU A 33 3.40 5.00 -9.25
CA LEU A 33 3.63 3.56 -9.35
C LEU A 33 2.60 2.85 -8.47
N LEU A 34 1.72 2.05 -9.08
CA LEU A 34 0.73 1.27 -8.36
C LEU A 34 1.39 0.01 -7.79
N ALA A 35 1.31 -0.20 -6.47
CA ALA A 35 1.80 -1.43 -5.84
C ALA A 35 0.70 -2.51 -5.87
N LEU A 36 0.44 -3.09 -7.04
CA LEU A 36 -0.58 -4.14 -7.24
C LEU A 36 0.00 -5.56 -7.30
N ASN A 37 1.32 -5.69 -7.33
CA ASN A 37 2.00 -6.98 -7.26
C ASN A 37 3.26 -6.84 -6.40
N ILE A 38 3.88 -7.99 -6.11
CA ILE A 38 5.06 -8.07 -5.22
C ILE A 38 6.23 -7.29 -5.81
N ASP A 39 6.51 -7.42 -7.12
CA ASP A 39 7.62 -6.72 -7.77
C ASP A 39 7.49 -5.20 -7.67
N ALA A 40 6.27 -4.66 -7.84
CA ALA A 40 6.00 -3.23 -7.72
C ALA A 40 6.12 -2.75 -6.27
N LEU A 41 5.75 -3.59 -5.30
CA LEU A 41 5.94 -3.32 -3.89
C LEU A 41 7.44 -3.27 -3.53
N GLU A 42 8.22 -4.25 -4.00
CA GLU A 42 9.68 -4.30 -3.81
C GLU A 42 10.37 -3.12 -4.47
N ALA A 43 9.96 -2.74 -5.70
CA ALA A 43 10.49 -1.56 -6.38
C ALA A 43 10.23 -0.26 -5.59
N LYS A 44 9.08 -0.13 -4.92
CA LYS A 44 8.81 0.98 -4.01
C LYS A 44 9.75 0.98 -2.81
N TYR A 45 9.96 -0.16 -2.16
CA TYR A 45 10.90 -0.26 -1.04
C TYR A 45 12.34 0.09 -1.45
N ALA A 46 12.79 -0.41 -2.61
CA ALA A 46 14.10 -0.08 -3.15
C ALA A 46 14.25 1.44 -3.40
N ARG A 47 13.25 2.05 -4.03
CA ARG A 47 13.25 3.49 -4.31
C ARG A 47 13.23 4.34 -3.05
N ALA A 48 12.43 3.94 -2.07
CA ALA A 48 12.32 4.58 -0.77
C ALA A 48 13.64 4.55 0.01
N ALA A 49 14.34 3.41 -0.02
CA ALA A 49 15.64 3.25 0.62
C ALA A 49 16.73 4.17 0.06
N GLU A 50 16.63 4.57 -1.21
CA GLU A 50 17.58 5.51 -1.83
C GLU A 50 17.31 6.98 -1.45
N CYS A 51 16.06 7.33 -1.15
CA CYS A 51 15.61 8.72 -1.11
C CYS A 51 15.18 9.21 0.27
N LEU A 52 14.91 8.31 1.22
CA LEU A 52 14.26 8.65 2.47
C LEU A 52 15.16 8.35 3.67
N VAL A 53 15.14 9.28 4.62
CA VAL A 53 15.87 9.21 5.89
C VAL A 53 15.00 8.72 7.06
N ALA A 54 13.73 8.39 6.79
CA ALA A 54 12.73 7.95 7.77
C ALA A 54 12.36 6.47 7.54
N ASN A 55 11.74 5.82 8.53
CA ASN A 55 11.19 4.47 8.32
C ASN A 55 9.96 4.53 7.40
N PHE A 56 9.77 3.52 6.57
CA PHE A 56 8.64 3.44 5.65
C PHE A 56 8.09 2.03 5.56
N ALA A 57 6.78 1.93 5.39
CA ALA A 57 6.10 0.71 4.99
C ALA A 57 5.06 1.04 3.91
N PHE A 58 4.75 0.07 3.07
CA PHE A 58 3.83 0.25 1.95
C PHE A 58 2.66 -0.74 2.02
N PHE A 59 1.48 -0.28 1.65
CA PHE A 59 0.33 -1.16 1.41
C PHE A 59 0.44 -1.81 0.03
N LEU A 60 0.05 -3.09 -0.07
CA LEU A 60 -0.29 -3.71 -1.35
C LEU A 60 -1.73 -3.32 -1.72
N GLY A 61 -1.96 -2.80 -2.92
CA GLY A 61 -3.32 -2.51 -3.40
C GLY A 61 -4.03 -3.78 -3.84
N ALA A 62 -5.35 -3.84 -3.61
CA ALA A 62 -6.21 -4.87 -4.17
C ALA A 62 -6.91 -4.37 -5.45
N SER A 63 -7.06 -5.27 -6.42
CA SER A 63 -7.87 -5.11 -7.63
C SER A 63 -8.62 -6.40 -7.93
N ASN A 64 -9.53 -6.37 -8.92
CA ASN A 64 -10.26 -7.56 -9.34
C ASN A 64 -9.34 -8.68 -9.90
N ASP A 65 -8.10 -8.34 -10.26
CA ASP A 65 -7.23 -9.21 -11.08
C ASP A 65 -5.98 -9.73 -10.34
N ASN A 66 -5.72 -9.29 -9.10
CA ASN A 66 -4.44 -9.53 -8.41
C ASN A 66 -4.53 -10.41 -7.14
N LEU A 67 -5.57 -11.24 -7.04
CA LEU A 67 -5.77 -12.11 -5.89
C LEU A 67 -4.60 -13.09 -5.66
N ASP A 68 -3.98 -13.59 -6.73
CA ASP A 68 -2.83 -14.49 -6.60
C ASP A 68 -1.59 -13.77 -6.05
N ASP A 69 -1.38 -12.49 -6.37
CA ASP A 69 -0.34 -11.66 -5.74
C ASP A 69 -0.62 -11.46 -4.25
N ILE A 70 -1.89 -11.19 -3.90
CA ILE A 70 -2.33 -11.04 -2.50
C ILE A 70 -2.06 -12.32 -1.71
N ARG A 71 -2.39 -13.49 -2.27
CA ARG A 71 -2.15 -14.81 -1.64
C ARG A 71 -0.66 -15.10 -1.41
N ARG A 72 0.17 -14.66 -2.36
CA ARG A 72 1.62 -14.92 -2.34
C ARG A 72 2.41 -13.90 -1.54
N LEU A 73 1.77 -12.84 -1.05
CA LEU A 73 2.42 -11.79 -0.28
C LEU A 73 3.09 -12.38 0.97
N PRO A 74 4.41 -12.27 1.11
CA PRO A 74 5.09 -12.73 2.32
C PRO A 74 4.62 -11.93 3.53
N VAL A 75 4.42 -12.62 4.67
CA VAL A 75 4.05 -11.97 5.92
C VAL A 75 5.12 -10.92 6.28
N GLY A 76 4.69 -9.68 6.49
CA GLY A 76 5.57 -8.55 6.80
C GLY A 76 6.13 -7.80 5.59
N ALA A 77 5.89 -8.25 4.36
CA ALA A 77 6.33 -7.52 3.16
C ALA A 77 5.52 -6.22 2.93
N ALA A 78 4.27 -6.17 3.36
CA ALA A 78 3.44 -4.95 3.34
C ALA A 78 2.92 -4.65 4.75
N CYS A 79 2.61 -3.38 5.05
CA CYS A 79 1.90 -3.02 6.28
C CYS A 79 0.41 -3.42 6.26
N GLY A 80 -0.11 -3.79 5.09
CA GLY A 80 -1.46 -4.31 4.91
C GLY A 80 -1.85 -4.38 3.44
N ILE A 81 -3.08 -4.84 3.20
CA ILE A 81 -3.72 -4.84 1.88
C ILE A 81 -4.76 -3.72 1.86
N LYS A 82 -4.65 -2.81 0.89
CA LYS A 82 -5.55 -1.67 0.73
C LYS A 82 -6.61 -1.98 -0.33
N VAL A 83 -7.87 -1.98 0.10
CA VAL A 83 -9.03 -2.16 -0.79
C VAL A 83 -9.70 -0.81 -1.03
N PHE A 84 -10.03 -0.51 -2.30
CA PHE A 84 -10.80 0.69 -2.69
C PHE A 84 -12.17 0.26 -3.23
N MET A 85 -13.23 0.43 -2.42
CA MET A 85 -14.61 0.05 -2.76
C MET A 85 -15.44 1.21 -3.36
N GLY A 86 -14.83 2.37 -3.62
CA GLY A 86 -15.50 3.53 -4.20
C GLY A 86 -14.53 4.53 -4.85
N ALA A 87 -15.06 5.28 -5.85
CA ALA A 87 -14.39 6.32 -6.65
C ALA A 87 -12.86 6.19 -6.74
N SER A 88 -12.38 5.13 -7.39
CA SER A 88 -10.96 4.93 -7.64
C SER A 88 -10.60 5.38 -9.06
N THR A 89 -9.57 6.20 -9.19
CA THR A 89 -8.91 6.45 -10.48
C THR A 89 -8.12 5.20 -10.92
N GLY A 90 -8.46 4.62 -12.07
CA GLY A 90 -7.73 3.50 -12.69
C GLY A 90 -8.21 2.10 -12.30
N ASN A 91 -7.39 1.07 -12.57
CA ASN A 91 -7.68 -0.37 -12.41
C ASN A 91 -7.79 -0.87 -10.96
N MET A 92 -8.07 0.02 -10.00
CA MET A 92 -8.13 -0.26 -8.55
C MET A 92 -9.56 -0.27 -8.00
N LEU A 93 -10.57 -0.14 -8.86
CA LEU A 93 -11.95 -0.32 -8.43
C LEU A 93 -12.16 -1.81 -8.17
N LEU A 94 -12.40 -2.16 -6.91
CA LEU A 94 -12.80 -3.51 -6.53
C LEU A 94 -14.32 -3.51 -6.34
N ASP A 95 -15.04 -3.91 -7.37
CA ASP A 95 -16.51 -3.96 -7.43
C ASP A 95 -17.08 -5.39 -7.47
N SER A 96 -16.22 -6.39 -7.68
CA SER A 96 -16.62 -7.79 -7.59
C SER A 96 -16.74 -8.24 -6.13
N THR A 97 -17.97 -8.55 -5.71
CA THR A 97 -18.25 -9.11 -4.38
C THR A 97 -17.52 -10.44 -4.17
N ASP A 98 -17.48 -11.31 -5.18
CA ASP A 98 -16.79 -12.61 -5.09
C ASP A 98 -15.28 -12.43 -4.86
N VAL A 99 -14.65 -11.49 -5.56
CA VAL A 99 -13.21 -11.21 -5.35
C VAL A 99 -12.99 -10.58 -3.98
N LEU A 100 -13.85 -9.67 -3.54
CA LEU A 100 -13.79 -9.08 -2.22
C LEU A 100 -13.85 -10.13 -1.11
N GLU A 101 -14.81 -11.06 -1.18
CA GLU A 101 -14.96 -12.16 -0.23
C GLU A 101 -13.70 -13.03 -0.17
N ARG A 102 -13.13 -13.35 -1.34
CA ARG A 102 -11.89 -14.13 -1.42
C ARG A 102 -10.70 -13.39 -0.83
N ILE A 103 -10.58 -12.08 -1.07
CA ILE A 103 -9.53 -11.26 -0.45
C ILE A 103 -9.67 -11.30 1.09
N PHE A 104 -10.88 -11.13 1.62
CA PHE A 104 -11.11 -11.22 3.06
C PHE A 104 -10.83 -12.61 3.66
N ALA A 105 -11.05 -13.67 2.88
CA ALA A 105 -10.80 -15.04 3.33
C ALA A 105 -9.33 -15.48 3.21
N GLU A 106 -8.57 -14.93 2.26
CA GLU A 106 -7.29 -15.50 1.82
C GLU A 106 -6.09 -14.55 2.04
N ALA A 107 -6.33 -13.29 2.37
CA ALA A 107 -5.28 -12.31 2.64
C ALA A 107 -4.40 -12.72 3.84
N PRO A 108 -3.07 -12.78 3.70
CA PRO A 108 -2.15 -13.09 4.80
C PRO A 108 -1.83 -11.87 5.69
N ALA A 109 -2.40 -10.70 5.38
CA ALA A 109 -2.12 -9.43 6.04
C ALA A 109 -3.41 -8.67 6.37
N LEU A 110 -3.30 -7.68 7.27
CA LEU A 110 -4.43 -6.83 7.65
C LEU A 110 -5.03 -6.13 6.44
N ILE A 111 -6.35 -6.22 6.29
CA ILE A 111 -7.08 -5.53 5.24
C ILE A 111 -7.52 -4.16 5.76
N ALA A 112 -7.14 -3.12 5.05
CA ALA A 112 -7.57 -1.75 5.29
C ALA A 112 -8.47 -1.28 4.15
N ASN A 113 -9.73 -0.98 4.44
CA ASN A 113 -10.66 -0.35 3.50
C ASN A 113 -10.71 1.17 3.71
N ARG A 114 -11.14 1.91 2.69
CA ARG A 114 -11.67 3.28 2.85
C ARG A 114 -12.87 3.45 1.94
#